data_AF-A0A3A8R7P9-F1
#
_entry.id   AF-A0A3A8R7P9-F1
#
_cell.length_a   1.000
_cell.length_b   1.000
_cell.length_c   1.000
_cell.angle_alpha   90.00
_cell.angle_beta   90.00
_cell.angle_gamma   90.00
#
_symmetry.space_group_name_H-M   'P 1'
#
loop_
_entity.id
_entity.type
_entity.pdbx_description
1 polymer ?
#
loop_
_entity_poly.entity_id
_entity_poly.type
_entity_poly.pdbx_seq_one_letter_code
_entity_poly.pdbx_strand_id
1 'polypeptide(L)'
;MGDLNRRKRERLRRELRALRTEFAAWLEQRRAKDVCGQHTSQYVALEDCVTGAARGLEKHLDALRLDQPRGEFAEECRRHDHRILWLRRLWKYFRDRLDQRDDPRLAPVLRAADEVVWSAWRPVFERAPALGLSVTGGPTPLPFIDLEYSAAATPRALVGRELRRDGGPLLSDYLEQLPMALLHLPISCVASPWWLVFIGHEVGHQLQFQLGLVTGFRALLEQAVNVASETLAIEDAGVAAQRWGGWSEEVFADVYSVLSFGTAAVRAMVEFEQHSDARMRVGRERYPPAAVRLHLLVRVAEVLGLSGARATLDGWEPHRLVAEGDPAAEDYRLVDAVVEASLADLPGHDVSLKELLGFDAGKSALEWPTVPSPFDLAGPRRMTSAALAAWERVDAEEDAEALEALSAAVPQLLGEKRLPGRRSAPRTSDSARVDGDRLSEILLDLDVEHLEAATGAA
;
A
#
# COMPACT_ATOMS: atom_id res chain seq x y z
N MET A 1 27.27 32.23 32.89
CA MET A 1 26.45 32.01 31.68
C MET A 1 26.35 30.52 31.32
N GLY A 2 27.46 29.77 31.24
CA GLY A 2 27.45 28.36 30.81
C GLY A 2 26.67 27.36 31.68
N ASP A 3 26.38 27.66 32.95
CA ASP A 3 25.61 26.76 33.83
C ASP A 3 24.13 26.61 33.41
N LEU A 4 23.50 27.70 32.96
CA LEU A 4 22.12 27.64 32.47
C LEU A 4 22.03 26.90 31.12
N ASN A 5 22.97 27.17 30.21
CA ASN A 5 23.10 26.48 28.93
C ASN A 5 23.32 24.97 29.15
N ARG A 6 24.19 24.60 30.10
CA ARG A 6 24.40 23.21 30.51
C ARG A 6 23.10 22.55 30.98
N ARG A 7 22.32 23.22 31.83
CA ARG A 7 21.03 22.70 32.31
C ARG A 7 20.02 22.47 31.19
N LYS A 8 19.93 23.39 30.22
CA LYS A 8 19.05 23.25 29.05
C LYS A 8 19.46 22.07 28.16
N ARG A 9 20.74 21.93 27.81
CA ARG A 9 21.24 20.77 27.06
C ARG A 9 20.97 19.45 27.79
N GLU A 10 21.18 19.43 29.10
CA GLU A 10 20.94 18.21 29.88
C GLU A 10 19.45 17.85 29.95
N ARG A 11 18.53 18.83 29.92
CA ARG A 11 17.08 18.58 29.77
C ARG A 11 16.79 17.87 28.45
N LEU A 12 17.27 18.41 27.33
CA LEU A 12 17.09 17.81 25.99
C LEU A 12 17.66 16.39 25.92
N ARG A 13 18.85 16.17 26.48
CA ARG A 13 19.44 14.82 26.56
C ARG A 13 18.58 13.85 27.36
N ARG A 14 17.93 14.30 28.44
CA ARG A 14 17.02 13.44 29.21
C ARG A 14 15.77 13.11 28.41
N GLU A 15 15.20 14.08 27.70
CA GLU A 15 14.02 13.88 26.87
C GLU A 15 14.29 12.91 25.70
N LEU A 16 15.41 13.08 25.00
CA LEU A 16 15.82 12.18 23.93
C LEU A 16 16.13 10.76 24.44
N ARG A 17 16.80 10.64 25.59
CA ARG A 17 17.03 9.33 26.25
C ARG A 17 15.73 8.66 26.69
N ALA A 18 14.76 9.43 27.20
CA ALA A 18 13.45 8.93 27.56
C ALA A 18 12.71 8.37 26.33
N LEU A 19 12.70 9.11 25.22
CA LEU A 19 12.13 8.63 23.94
C LEU A 19 12.78 7.31 23.48
N ARG A 20 14.11 7.23 23.48
CA ARG A 20 14.83 6.00 23.09
C ARG A 20 14.50 4.81 24.00
N THR A 21 14.40 5.04 25.31
CA THR A 21 14.08 4.00 26.29
C THR A 21 12.65 3.49 26.09
N GLU A 22 11.70 4.40 25.89
CA GLU A 22 10.29 4.07 25.63
C GLU A 22 10.13 3.29 24.32
N PHE A 23 10.81 3.74 23.26
CA PHE A 23 10.83 3.06 21.95
C PHE A 23 11.40 1.65 22.06
N ALA A 24 12.56 1.48 22.72
CA ALA A 24 13.20 0.19 22.87
C ALA A 24 12.32 -0.80 23.67
N ALA A 25 11.71 -0.34 24.77
CA ALA A 25 10.80 -1.16 25.57
C ALA A 25 9.57 -1.60 24.77
N TRP A 26 8.97 -0.68 24.00
CA TRP A 26 7.86 -1.04 23.11
C TRP A 26 8.28 -2.05 22.03
N LEU A 27 9.45 -1.87 21.42
CA LEU A 27 9.95 -2.74 20.36
C LEU A 27 10.25 -4.16 20.90
N GLU A 28 10.83 -4.26 22.10
CA GLU A 28 11.04 -5.52 22.80
C GLU A 28 9.70 -6.25 23.05
N GLN A 29 8.70 -5.53 23.55
CA GLN A 29 7.36 -6.08 23.76
C GLN A 29 6.74 -6.57 22.44
N ARG A 30 6.88 -5.81 21.35
CA ARG A 30 6.36 -6.21 20.03
C ARG A 30 7.04 -7.47 19.51
N ARG A 31 8.37 -7.54 19.58
CA ARG A 31 9.15 -8.71 19.17
C ARG A 31 8.77 -9.96 19.97
N ALA A 32 8.52 -9.82 21.27
CA ALA A 32 8.08 -10.92 22.11
C ALA A 32 6.68 -11.44 21.74
N LYS A 33 5.78 -10.56 21.29
CA LYS A 33 4.43 -10.92 20.82
C LYS A 33 4.42 -11.49 19.40
N ASP A 34 5.40 -11.15 18.57
CA ASP A 34 5.54 -11.64 17.20
C ASP A 34 6.22 -13.01 17.14
N VAL A 35 5.54 -14.03 17.67
CA VAL A 35 6.07 -15.40 17.79
C VAL A 35 6.48 -16.00 16.42
N CYS A 36 5.82 -15.58 15.34
CA CYS A 36 6.10 -16.05 13.98
C CYS A 36 7.17 -15.22 13.26
N GLY A 37 7.65 -14.12 13.85
CA GLY A 37 8.57 -13.18 13.22
C GLY A 37 7.99 -12.48 11.98
N GLN A 38 6.66 -12.36 11.90
CA GLN A 38 5.95 -11.86 10.72
C GLN A 38 6.16 -10.37 10.46
N HIS A 39 6.54 -9.60 11.48
CA HIS A 39 6.77 -8.17 11.38
C HIS A 39 8.26 -7.80 11.58
N THR A 40 9.15 -8.80 11.56
CA THR A 40 10.59 -8.59 11.80
C THR A 40 11.18 -7.50 10.90
N SER A 41 10.83 -7.47 9.61
CA SER A 41 11.32 -6.42 8.70
C SER A 41 10.80 -5.04 9.03
N GLN A 42 9.53 -4.92 9.41
CA GLN A 42 8.90 -3.68 9.80
C GLN A 42 9.56 -3.13 11.07
N TYR A 43 9.80 -4.00 12.05
CA TYR A 43 10.48 -3.66 13.29
C TYR A 43 11.92 -3.20 13.05
N VAL A 44 12.68 -3.89 12.20
CA VAL A 44 14.03 -3.48 11.83
C VAL A 44 14.02 -2.12 11.12
N ALA A 45 13.13 -1.92 10.14
CA ALA A 45 13.05 -0.66 9.40
C ALA A 45 12.69 0.52 10.32
N LEU A 46 11.76 0.30 11.27
CA LEU A 46 11.38 1.33 12.24
C LEU A 46 12.49 1.58 13.27
N GLU A 47 13.19 0.54 13.72
CA GLU A 47 14.33 0.66 14.64
C GLU A 47 15.50 1.42 14.02
N ASP A 48 15.88 1.07 12.79
CA ASP A 48 16.94 1.74 12.03
C ASP A 48 16.60 3.22 11.85
N CYS A 49 15.36 3.54 11.46
CA CYS A 49 14.88 4.91 11.28
C CYS A 49 14.89 5.71 12.59
N VAL A 50 14.21 5.23 13.65
CA VAL A 50 14.03 5.99 14.89
C VAL A 50 15.34 6.09 15.69
N THR A 51 16.10 4.99 15.76
CA THR A 51 17.35 4.96 16.54
C THR A 51 18.46 5.72 15.83
N GLY A 52 18.55 5.63 14.50
CA GLY A 52 19.50 6.42 13.71
C GLY A 52 19.22 7.92 13.86
N ALA A 53 17.97 8.33 13.69
CA ALA A 53 17.57 9.73 13.86
C ALA A 53 17.90 10.26 15.26
N ALA A 54 17.58 9.48 16.30
CA ALA A 54 17.90 9.84 17.68
C ALA A 54 19.41 9.97 17.93
N ARG A 55 20.24 9.11 17.33
CA ARG A 55 21.70 9.16 17.45
C ARG A 55 22.27 10.42 16.80
N GLY A 56 21.80 10.79 15.61
CA GLY A 56 22.23 12.03 14.94
C GLY A 56 21.88 13.27 15.75
N LEU A 57 20.66 13.33 16.31
CA LEU A 57 20.24 14.42 17.19
C LEU A 57 21.09 14.49 18.48
N GLU A 58 21.43 13.36 19.08
CA GLU A 58 22.30 13.30 20.27
C GLU A 58 23.71 13.84 19.97
N LYS A 59 24.29 13.45 18.83
CA LYS A 59 25.60 13.96 18.37
C LYS A 59 25.59 15.48 18.20
N HIS A 60 24.54 16.03 17.61
CA HIS A 60 24.41 17.48 17.43
C HIS A 60 24.23 18.20 18.78
N LEU A 61 23.40 17.65 19.68
CA LEU A 61 23.25 18.18 21.04
C LEU A 61 24.59 18.24 21.78
N ASP A 62 25.42 17.21 21.66
CA ASP A 62 26.74 17.14 22.29
C ASP A 62 27.71 18.18 21.74
N ALA A 63 27.59 18.52 20.46
CA ALA A 63 28.38 19.53 19.78
C ALA A 63 27.96 20.98 20.12
N LEU A 64 26.81 21.20 20.77
CA LEU A 64 26.37 22.55 21.14
C LEU A 64 27.36 23.24 22.09
N ARG A 65 27.75 24.45 21.69
CA ARG A 65 28.71 25.30 22.38
C ARG A 65 28.09 25.98 23.60
N LEU A 66 28.52 25.60 24.80
CA LEU A 66 27.98 26.13 26.06
C LEU A 66 28.33 27.60 26.31
N ASP A 67 29.34 28.14 25.62
CA ASP A 67 29.81 29.51 25.69
C ASP A 67 29.01 30.48 24.80
N GLN A 68 28.06 29.97 23.98
CA GLN A 68 27.17 30.79 23.16
C GLN A 68 26.34 31.79 24.00
N PRO A 69 25.98 32.95 23.41
CA PRO A 69 24.99 33.84 23.97
C PRO A 69 23.70 33.10 24.35
N ARG A 70 23.12 33.49 25.49
CA ARG A 70 21.95 32.79 26.07
C ARG A 70 20.76 32.71 25.11
N GLY A 71 20.51 33.76 24.33
CA GLY A 71 19.41 33.82 23.36
C GLY A 71 19.60 32.78 22.27
N GLU A 72 20.75 32.80 21.60
CA GLU A 72 21.12 31.85 20.55
C GLU A 72 21.07 30.40 21.03
N PHE A 73 21.66 30.13 22.20
CA PHE A 73 21.62 28.79 22.79
C PHE A 73 20.19 28.32 23.11
N ALA A 74 19.33 29.23 23.57
CA ALA A 74 17.94 28.92 23.83
C ALA A 74 17.15 28.62 22.54
N GLU A 75 17.49 29.27 21.44
CA GLU A 75 16.90 29.02 20.12
C GLU A 75 17.29 27.64 19.58
N GLU A 76 18.58 27.28 19.66
CA GLU A 76 19.05 25.94 19.30
C GLU A 76 18.38 24.86 20.15
N CYS A 77 18.19 25.13 21.45
CA CYS A 77 17.45 24.23 22.32
C CYS A 77 15.98 24.07 21.88
N ARG A 78 15.31 25.16 21.46
CA ARG A 78 13.93 25.11 20.97
C ARG A 78 13.85 24.25 19.71
N ARG A 79 14.74 24.44 18.73
CA ARG A 79 14.80 23.58 17.53
C ARG A 79 14.92 22.11 17.89
N HIS A 80 15.78 21.78 18.87
CA HIS A 80 15.89 20.40 19.35
C HIS A 80 14.64 19.88 20.05
N ASP A 81 13.93 20.69 20.85
CA ASP A 81 12.64 20.29 21.43
C ASP A 81 11.66 19.87 20.31
N HIS A 82 11.55 20.66 19.22
CA HIS A 82 10.70 20.32 18.07
C HIS A 82 11.15 19.08 17.32
N ARG A 83 12.46 18.91 17.07
CA ARG A 83 13.02 17.72 16.41
C ARG A 83 12.73 16.44 17.19
N ILE A 84 12.85 16.49 18.53
CA ILE A 84 12.52 15.35 19.42
C ILE A 84 11.02 15.06 19.38
N LEU A 85 10.18 16.11 19.44
CA LEU A 85 8.72 15.95 19.35
C LEU A 85 8.31 15.34 18.01
N TRP A 86 8.93 15.77 16.92
CA TRP A 86 8.67 15.24 15.58
C TRP A 86 9.03 13.75 15.50
N LEU A 87 10.21 13.35 16.00
CA LEU A 87 10.63 11.96 16.00
C LEU A 87 9.66 11.07 16.81
N ARG A 88 9.15 11.61 17.93
CA ARG A 88 8.12 10.96 18.74
C ARG A 88 6.80 10.80 17.97
N ARG A 89 6.37 11.80 17.19
CA ARG A 89 5.16 11.72 16.35
C ARG A 89 5.30 10.67 15.25
N LEU A 90 6.44 10.63 14.55
CA LEU A 90 6.73 9.59 13.55
C LEU A 90 6.64 8.20 14.16
N TRP A 91 7.28 7.98 15.31
CA TRP A 91 7.17 6.69 16.00
C TRP A 91 5.73 6.38 16.40
N LYS A 92 5.02 7.33 17.04
CA LYS A 92 3.63 7.13 17.47
C LYS A 92 2.70 6.77 16.30
N TYR A 93 2.90 7.37 15.13
CA TYR A 93 2.16 7.06 13.92
C TYR A 93 2.21 5.57 13.53
N PHE A 94 3.40 4.96 13.55
CA PHE A 94 3.54 3.52 13.30
C PHE A 94 3.14 2.67 14.50
N ARG A 95 3.40 3.16 15.72
CA ARG A 95 3.01 2.51 16.97
C ARG A 95 1.50 2.25 17.00
N ASP A 96 0.70 3.28 16.76
CA ASP A 96 -0.76 3.20 16.86
C ASP A 96 -1.34 2.21 15.83
N ARG A 97 -0.69 2.02 14.68
CA ARG A 97 -1.08 1.03 13.63
C ARG A 97 -0.67 -0.40 13.97
N LEU A 98 0.54 -0.58 14.48
CA LEU A 98 1.02 -1.89 14.93
C LEU A 98 0.29 -2.38 16.18
N ASP A 99 -0.05 -1.47 17.10
CA ASP A 99 -0.76 -1.79 18.34
C ASP A 99 -2.22 -2.21 18.08
N GLN A 100 -2.81 -1.94 16.91
CA GLN A 100 -4.13 -2.49 16.55
C GLN A 100 -4.19 -4.03 16.60
N ARG A 101 -3.05 -4.73 16.48
CA ARG A 101 -2.99 -6.19 16.65
C ARG A 101 -3.23 -6.66 18.08
N ASP A 102 -3.24 -5.75 19.05
CA ASP A 102 -3.61 -6.05 20.44
C ASP A 102 -5.11 -5.85 20.71
N ASP A 103 -5.85 -5.13 19.87
CA ASP A 103 -7.30 -4.97 20.04
C ASP A 103 -7.98 -6.29 19.64
N PRO A 104 -8.69 -6.99 20.56
CA PRO A 104 -9.31 -8.27 20.25
C PRO A 104 -10.34 -8.21 19.12
N ARG A 105 -10.90 -7.03 18.82
CA ARG A 105 -11.85 -6.82 17.73
C ARG A 105 -11.18 -6.68 16.36
N LEU A 106 -9.97 -6.09 16.33
CA LEU A 106 -9.24 -5.82 15.08
C LEU A 106 -8.23 -6.92 14.76
N ALA A 107 -7.68 -7.56 15.79
CA ALA A 107 -6.60 -8.52 15.63
C ALA A 107 -6.93 -9.69 14.69
N PRO A 108 -8.12 -10.33 14.71
CA PRO A 108 -8.44 -11.41 13.79
C PRO A 108 -8.34 -11.00 12.31
N VAL A 109 -8.98 -9.89 11.93
CA VAL A 109 -8.96 -9.41 10.54
C VAL A 109 -7.57 -8.92 10.13
N LEU A 110 -6.83 -8.23 11.01
CA LEU A 110 -5.48 -7.78 10.70
C LEU A 110 -4.50 -8.95 10.52
N ARG A 111 -4.65 -10.01 11.31
CA ARG A 111 -3.88 -11.24 11.15
C ARG A 111 -4.15 -11.90 9.80
N ALA A 112 -5.39 -11.90 9.34
CA ALA A 112 -5.76 -12.39 8.01
C ALA A 112 -5.20 -11.48 6.91
N ALA A 113 -5.34 -10.16 7.06
CA ALA A 113 -4.78 -9.18 6.14
C ALA A 113 -3.26 -9.35 5.99
N ASP A 114 -2.52 -9.57 7.08
CA ASP A 114 -1.08 -9.83 7.04
C ASP A 114 -0.73 -11.05 6.15
N GLU A 115 -1.55 -12.10 6.14
CA GLU A 115 -1.35 -13.26 5.25
C GLU A 115 -1.69 -12.94 3.81
N VAL A 116 -2.77 -12.19 3.57
CA VAL A 116 -3.20 -11.81 2.23
C VAL A 116 -2.18 -10.89 1.58
N VAL A 117 -1.70 -9.86 2.31
CA VAL A 117 -0.60 -8.99 1.87
C VAL A 117 0.63 -9.82 1.54
N TRP A 118 1.02 -10.73 2.42
CA TRP A 118 2.20 -11.55 2.21
C TRP A 118 2.07 -12.45 0.98
N SER A 119 0.90 -13.05 0.77
CA SER A 119 0.61 -13.89 -0.39
C SER A 119 0.69 -13.10 -1.69
N ALA A 120 0.26 -11.84 -1.71
CA ALA A 120 0.35 -10.99 -2.89
C ALA A 120 1.76 -10.44 -3.08
N TRP A 121 2.46 -10.08 -2.01
CA TRP A 121 3.75 -9.39 -2.06
C TRP A 121 4.95 -10.31 -2.36
N ARG A 122 5.06 -11.42 -1.61
CA ARG A 122 6.26 -12.27 -1.60
C ARG A 122 6.64 -12.86 -2.96
N PRO A 123 5.70 -13.37 -3.80
CA PRO A 123 6.06 -14.02 -5.05
C PRO A 123 6.93 -13.15 -5.95
N VAL A 124 6.66 -11.83 -5.99
CA VAL A 124 7.43 -10.89 -6.81
C VAL A 124 8.89 -10.84 -6.36
N PHE A 125 9.14 -10.72 -5.06
CA PHE A 125 10.51 -10.64 -4.53
C PHE A 125 11.29 -11.95 -4.62
N GLU A 126 10.61 -13.09 -4.63
CA GLU A 126 11.25 -14.39 -4.81
C GLU A 126 11.61 -14.65 -6.28
N ARG A 127 10.81 -14.14 -7.22
CA ARG A 127 10.95 -14.46 -8.65
C ARG A 127 11.70 -13.39 -9.45
N ALA A 128 11.53 -12.12 -9.09
CA ALA A 128 12.17 -11.00 -9.79
C ALA A 128 13.69 -11.19 -9.97
N PRO A 129 14.49 -11.58 -8.94
CA PRO A 129 15.92 -11.76 -9.14
C PRO A 129 16.28 -12.87 -10.14
N ALA A 130 15.49 -13.96 -10.14
CA ALA A 130 15.68 -15.07 -11.08
C ALA A 130 15.29 -14.70 -12.52
N LEU A 131 14.44 -13.68 -12.67
CA LEU A 131 13.98 -13.11 -13.94
C LEU A 131 14.80 -11.88 -14.37
N GLY A 132 15.89 -11.56 -13.66
CA GLY A 132 16.75 -10.41 -13.99
C GLY A 132 16.15 -9.03 -13.66
N LEU A 133 15.06 -8.99 -12.89
CA LEU A 133 14.43 -7.75 -12.44
C LEU A 133 15.08 -7.26 -11.15
N SER A 134 15.38 -5.96 -11.11
CA SER A 134 15.76 -5.28 -9.88
C SER A 134 14.51 -4.88 -9.12
N VAL A 135 14.40 -5.31 -7.86
CA VAL A 135 13.36 -4.83 -6.96
C VAL A 135 14.04 -4.09 -5.84
N THR A 136 13.61 -2.85 -5.59
CA THR A 136 14.01 -2.18 -4.36
C THR A 136 13.49 -3.00 -3.18
N GLY A 137 14.39 -3.44 -2.31
CA GLY A 137 14.00 -4.20 -1.13
C GLY A 137 13.21 -3.35 -0.14
N GLY A 138 12.50 -4.00 0.77
CA GLY A 138 11.80 -3.29 1.83
C GLY A 138 11.02 -4.22 2.75
N PRO A 139 10.56 -3.68 3.89
CA PRO A 139 9.55 -4.36 4.67
C PRO A 139 8.27 -4.52 3.85
N THR A 140 7.57 -5.64 4.09
CA THR A 140 6.21 -5.84 3.60
C THR A 140 5.30 -4.69 4.01
N PRO A 141 4.37 -4.26 3.14
CA PRO A 141 3.38 -3.25 3.49
C PRO A 141 2.63 -3.65 4.77
N LEU A 142 2.39 -2.68 5.65
CA LEU A 142 1.69 -2.90 6.91
C LEU A 142 0.18 -2.60 6.73
N PRO A 143 -0.70 -3.62 6.75
CA PRO A 143 -2.13 -3.37 6.79
C PRO A 143 -2.56 -2.85 8.16
N PHE A 144 -3.49 -1.91 8.18
CA PHE A 144 -4.14 -1.42 9.40
C PHE A 144 -5.59 -1.02 9.08
N ILE A 145 -6.45 -1.04 10.10
CA ILE A 145 -7.83 -0.58 9.97
C ILE A 145 -7.86 0.95 10.08
N ASP A 146 -8.45 1.58 9.07
CA ASP A 146 -8.64 3.02 8.97
C ASP A 146 -10.15 3.36 8.94
N LEU A 147 -10.46 4.62 9.19
CA LEU A 147 -11.82 5.18 9.13
C LEU A 147 -12.19 5.68 7.74
N GLU A 148 -11.33 5.46 6.75
CA GLU A 148 -11.64 5.75 5.34
C GLU A 148 -12.68 4.77 4.79
N TYR A 149 -13.45 5.24 3.81
CA TYR A 149 -14.52 4.46 3.19
C TYR A 149 -13.99 3.30 2.35
N SER A 150 -12.83 3.48 1.71
CA SER A 150 -12.24 2.52 0.78
C SER A 150 -10.86 2.08 1.23
N ALA A 151 -10.40 0.97 0.65
CA ALA A 151 -8.99 0.62 0.76
C ALA A 151 -8.13 1.70 0.09
N ALA A 152 -6.91 1.85 0.59
CA ALA A 152 -5.91 2.75 0.00
C ALA A 152 -4.49 2.30 0.35
N ALA A 153 -3.55 2.71 -0.48
CA ALA A 153 -2.13 2.48 -0.32
C ALA A 153 -1.42 3.81 -0.04
N THR A 154 -0.54 3.81 0.97
CA THR A 154 0.50 4.84 1.11
C THR A 154 1.86 4.20 0.82
N PRO A 155 2.38 4.35 -0.42
CA PRO A 155 3.72 3.91 -0.77
C PRO A 155 4.81 4.48 0.12
N ARG A 156 5.93 3.77 0.26
CA ARG A 156 7.09 4.29 1.00
C ARG A 156 7.53 5.65 0.48
N ALA A 157 7.49 5.84 -0.84
CA ALA A 157 7.87 7.09 -1.50
C ALA A 157 6.86 8.23 -1.30
N LEU A 158 5.70 7.97 -0.69
CA LEU A 158 4.65 8.94 -0.47
C LEU A 158 4.37 9.11 1.02
N VAL A 159 4.15 10.36 1.41
CA VAL A 159 3.85 10.70 2.80
C VAL A 159 2.34 10.79 2.99
N GLY A 160 1.80 9.99 3.93
CA GLY A 160 0.36 9.91 4.21
C GLY A 160 -0.26 11.22 4.75
N ARG A 161 -1.55 11.43 4.51
CA ARG A 161 -2.27 12.67 4.86
C ARG A 161 -2.23 13.02 6.34
N GLU A 162 -2.38 12.02 7.22
CA GLU A 162 -2.31 12.22 8.68
C GLU A 162 -0.96 12.74 9.12
N LEU A 163 0.14 12.19 8.59
CA LEU A 163 1.47 12.70 8.90
C LEU A 163 1.67 14.11 8.31
N ARG A 164 1.09 14.43 7.15
CA ARG A 164 1.09 15.82 6.64
C ARG A 164 0.31 16.78 7.53
N ARG A 165 -0.80 16.32 8.13
CA ARG A 165 -1.62 17.12 9.04
C ARG A 165 -0.93 17.31 10.39
N ASP A 166 -0.51 16.21 11.02
CA ASP A 166 0.04 16.18 12.37
C ASP A 166 1.54 16.55 12.41
N GLY A 167 2.22 16.50 11.28
CA GLY A 167 3.63 16.85 11.10
C GLY A 167 3.88 18.05 10.19
N GLY A 168 2.82 18.70 9.70
CA GLY A 168 2.87 19.85 8.80
C GLY A 168 3.39 19.56 7.38
N PRO A 169 3.49 20.61 6.52
CA PRO A 169 4.05 20.54 5.16
C PRO A 169 5.45 19.92 5.11
N LEU A 170 6.17 20.06 6.21
CA LEU A 170 7.47 19.49 6.51
C LEU A 170 7.60 18.00 6.16
N LEU A 171 6.53 17.23 6.41
CA LEU A 171 6.56 15.80 6.22
C LEU A 171 6.45 15.42 4.74
N SER A 172 5.70 16.16 3.92
CA SER A 172 5.65 15.89 2.48
C SER A 172 6.90 16.33 1.73
N ASP A 173 7.56 17.38 2.23
CA ASP A 173 8.62 18.06 1.47
C ASP A 173 10.00 17.47 1.75
N TYR A 174 10.19 16.84 2.92
CA TYR A 174 11.50 16.35 3.37
C TYR A 174 11.56 14.86 3.70
N LEU A 175 10.44 14.19 4.03
CA LEU A 175 10.44 12.74 4.18
C LEU A 175 10.32 12.10 2.80
N GLU A 176 11.47 11.88 2.16
CA GLU A 176 11.56 11.21 0.86
C GLU A 176 11.01 9.78 0.91
N GLN A 177 11.16 9.09 2.07
CA GLN A 177 10.68 7.73 2.26
C GLN A 177 10.21 7.41 3.68
N LEU A 178 9.05 6.78 3.81
CA LEU A 178 8.57 6.16 5.04
C LEU A 178 9.34 4.85 5.36
N PRO A 179 9.51 4.50 6.65
CA PRO A 179 10.11 3.23 7.10
C PRO A 179 9.50 2.00 6.43
N MET A 180 8.20 2.02 6.20
CA MET A 180 7.45 0.96 5.53
C MET A 180 6.24 1.54 4.81
N ALA A 181 5.78 0.84 3.78
CA ALA A 181 4.51 1.15 3.12
C ALA A 181 3.34 0.80 4.04
N LEU A 182 2.22 1.50 3.86
CA LEU A 182 1.00 1.25 4.60
C LEU A 182 -0.14 0.85 3.67
N LEU A 183 -0.99 -0.03 4.16
CA LEU A 183 -2.24 -0.43 3.53
C LEU A 183 -3.40 -0.08 4.47
N HIS A 184 -4.22 0.86 4.03
CA HIS A 184 -5.38 1.36 4.73
C HIS A 184 -6.54 0.44 4.38
N LEU A 185 -7.09 -0.24 5.37
CA LEU A 185 -8.24 -1.12 5.20
C LEU A 185 -9.46 -0.44 5.83
N PRO A 186 -10.59 -0.37 5.12
CA PRO A 186 -11.78 0.26 5.67
C PRO A 186 -12.28 -0.54 6.89
N ILE A 187 -12.89 0.17 7.84
CA ILE A 187 -13.49 -0.44 9.04
C ILE A 187 -14.50 -1.54 8.71
N SER A 188 -15.15 -1.48 7.53
CA SER A 188 -16.06 -2.51 7.04
C SER A 188 -15.40 -3.89 6.93
N CYS A 189 -14.09 -3.98 6.70
CA CYS A 189 -13.37 -5.26 6.68
C CYS A 189 -13.47 -6.03 8.01
N VAL A 190 -13.72 -5.36 9.13
CA VAL A 190 -13.94 -6.02 10.43
C VAL A 190 -15.23 -6.85 10.41
N ALA A 191 -16.29 -6.33 9.79
CA ALA A 191 -17.59 -7.02 9.69
C ALA A 191 -17.71 -7.86 8.42
N SER A 192 -16.93 -7.54 7.38
CA SER A 192 -17.01 -8.12 6.04
C SER A 192 -15.61 -8.44 5.52
N PRO A 193 -14.93 -9.46 6.08
CA PRO A 193 -13.52 -9.77 5.80
C PRO A 193 -13.24 -10.29 4.39
N TRP A 194 -14.27 -10.63 3.59
CA TRP A 194 -14.10 -10.91 2.16
C TRP A 194 -13.62 -9.68 1.38
N TRP A 195 -13.82 -8.45 1.88
CA TRP A 195 -13.27 -7.22 1.29
C TRP A 195 -11.74 -7.12 1.36
N LEU A 196 -11.07 -8.03 2.06
CA LEU A 196 -9.61 -8.16 1.99
C LEU A 196 -9.10 -8.46 0.56
N VAL A 197 -9.99 -8.81 -0.39
CA VAL A 197 -9.66 -8.94 -1.82
C VAL A 197 -9.06 -7.65 -2.42
N PHE A 198 -9.44 -6.47 -1.90
CA PHE A 198 -8.88 -5.18 -2.36
C PHE A 198 -7.38 -5.04 -2.07
N ILE A 199 -6.82 -5.84 -1.15
CA ILE A 199 -5.37 -5.87 -0.91
C ILE A 199 -4.59 -6.15 -2.19
N GLY A 200 -5.16 -6.91 -3.13
CA GLY A 200 -4.50 -7.15 -4.42
C GLY A 200 -4.20 -5.87 -5.19
N HIS A 201 -5.19 -5.00 -5.32
CA HIS A 201 -5.04 -3.70 -5.99
C HIS A 201 -4.01 -2.84 -5.26
N GLU A 202 -4.14 -2.70 -3.94
CA GLU A 202 -3.25 -1.85 -3.17
C GLU A 202 -1.79 -2.35 -3.15
N VAL A 203 -1.57 -3.66 -3.11
CA VAL A 203 -0.24 -4.26 -3.26
C VAL A 203 0.32 -4.02 -4.65
N GLY A 204 -0.53 -3.99 -5.68
CA GLY A 204 -0.15 -3.62 -7.05
C GLY A 204 0.50 -2.25 -7.12
N HIS A 205 -0.11 -1.22 -6.53
CA HIS A 205 0.52 0.11 -6.44
C HIS A 205 1.91 0.04 -5.80
N GLN A 206 2.02 -0.64 -4.65
CA GLN A 206 3.30 -0.75 -3.93
C GLN A 206 4.39 -1.39 -4.78
N LEU A 207 4.06 -2.45 -5.51
CA LEU A 207 5.00 -3.16 -6.35
C LEU A 207 5.42 -2.36 -7.58
N GLN A 208 4.52 -1.58 -8.17
CA GLN A 208 4.87 -0.69 -9.28
C GLN A 208 5.99 0.28 -8.89
N PHE A 209 5.90 0.87 -7.68
CA PHE A 209 6.95 1.71 -7.12
C PHE A 209 8.22 0.89 -6.84
N GLN A 210 8.11 -0.27 -6.20
CA GLN A 210 9.29 -1.05 -5.82
C GLN A 210 10.07 -1.60 -7.03
N LEU A 211 9.38 -1.88 -8.13
CA LEU A 211 9.96 -2.33 -9.40
C LEU A 211 10.46 -1.17 -10.28
N GLY A 212 10.23 0.09 -9.89
CA GLY A 212 10.61 1.26 -10.69
C GLY A 212 9.82 1.40 -12.00
N LEU A 213 8.59 0.86 -12.05
CA LEU A 213 7.82 0.75 -13.28
C LEU A 213 6.90 1.94 -13.57
N VAL A 214 6.74 2.89 -12.65
CA VAL A 214 5.76 3.99 -12.77
C VAL A 214 5.92 4.75 -14.10
N THR A 215 7.11 5.29 -14.38
CA THR A 215 7.37 6.06 -15.61
C THR A 215 7.32 5.19 -16.87
N GLY A 216 7.92 4.00 -16.82
CA GLY A 216 7.98 3.11 -17.97
C GLY A 216 6.60 2.60 -18.37
N PHE A 217 5.76 2.24 -17.39
CA PHE A 217 4.42 1.71 -17.63
C PHE A 217 3.47 2.79 -18.15
N ARG A 218 3.61 4.02 -17.65
CA ARG A 218 2.93 5.19 -18.22
C ARG A 218 3.25 5.36 -19.71
N ALA A 219 4.54 5.38 -20.06
CA ALA A 219 4.96 5.55 -21.45
C ALA A 219 4.46 4.40 -22.35
N LEU A 220 4.45 3.18 -21.83
CA LEU A 220 3.90 2.01 -22.52
C LEU A 220 2.41 2.19 -22.86
N LEU A 221 1.59 2.63 -21.90
CA LEU A 221 0.17 2.86 -22.15
C LEU A 221 -0.06 4.03 -23.12
N GLU A 222 0.68 5.14 -22.96
CA GLU A 222 0.62 6.28 -23.88
C GLU A 222 0.93 5.83 -25.32
N GLN A 223 1.95 4.99 -25.51
CA GLN A 223 2.31 4.44 -26.82
C GLN A 223 1.22 3.53 -27.38
N ALA A 224 0.72 2.58 -26.58
CA ALA A 224 -0.32 1.64 -27.01
C ALA A 224 -1.60 2.37 -27.46
N VAL A 225 -2.01 3.39 -26.71
CA VAL A 225 -3.19 4.21 -27.03
C VAL A 225 -2.98 5.04 -28.30
N ASN A 226 -1.79 5.63 -28.50
CA ASN A 226 -1.50 6.35 -29.74
C ASN A 226 -1.63 5.44 -30.97
N VAL A 227 -1.04 4.25 -30.94
CA VAL A 227 -1.11 3.28 -32.05
C VAL A 227 -2.54 2.83 -32.30
N ALA A 228 -3.29 2.49 -31.24
CA ALA A 228 -4.68 2.08 -31.37
C ALA A 228 -5.58 3.21 -31.89
N SER A 229 -5.29 4.46 -31.51
CA SER A 229 -6.07 5.63 -31.92
C SER A 229 -6.03 5.88 -33.42
N GLU A 230 -4.89 5.63 -34.07
CA GLU A 230 -4.77 5.68 -35.54
C GLU A 230 -5.69 4.67 -36.22
N THR A 231 -5.74 3.44 -35.68
CA THR A 231 -6.56 2.35 -36.22
C THR A 231 -8.06 2.57 -35.98
N LEU A 232 -8.41 3.13 -34.82
CA LEU A 232 -9.79 3.35 -34.38
C LEU A 232 -10.36 4.73 -34.78
N ALA A 233 -9.56 5.54 -35.48
CA ALA A 233 -9.87 6.91 -35.87
C ALA A 233 -10.38 7.76 -34.70
N ILE A 234 -9.65 7.75 -33.58
CA ILE A 234 -9.92 8.62 -32.42
C ILE A 234 -9.49 10.05 -32.79
N GLU A 235 -10.36 11.04 -32.55
CA GLU A 235 -10.20 12.41 -33.04
C GLU A 235 -8.98 13.11 -32.40
N ASP A 236 -8.76 12.91 -31.10
CA ASP A 236 -7.63 13.47 -30.35
C ASP A 236 -6.79 12.39 -29.67
N ALA A 237 -6.02 11.65 -30.49
CA ALA A 237 -5.15 10.57 -30.04
C ALA A 237 -4.17 11.01 -28.94
N GLY A 238 -3.62 12.23 -29.03
CA GLY A 238 -2.65 12.75 -28.06
C GLY A 238 -3.27 12.98 -26.68
N VAL A 239 -4.49 13.55 -26.62
CA VAL A 239 -5.22 13.72 -25.37
C VAL A 239 -5.63 12.37 -24.79
N ALA A 240 -6.11 11.43 -25.61
CA ALA A 240 -6.45 10.09 -25.16
C ALA A 240 -5.23 9.37 -24.56
N ALA A 241 -4.07 9.44 -25.22
CA ALA A 241 -2.83 8.85 -24.71
C ALA A 241 -2.41 9.47 -23.38
N GLN A 242 -2.38 10.81 -23.26
CA GLN A 242 -2.05 11.49 -22.01
C GLN A 242 -3.00 11.13 -20.86
N ARG A 243 -4.29 10.99 -21.17
CA ARG A 243 -5.32 10.60 -20.20
C ARG A 243 -5.08 9.18 -19.68
N TRP A 244 -4.88 8.19 -20.57
CA TRP A 244 -4.55 6.81 -20.17
C TRP A 244 -3.20 6.71 -19.46
N GLY A 245 -2.20 7.50 -19.87
CA GLY A 245 -0.93 7.63 -19.16
C GLY A 245 -1.12 8.15 -17.73
N GLY A 246 -2.03 9.10 -17.53
CA GLY A 246 -2.42 9.61 -16.22
C GLY A 246 -3.13 8.57 -15.32
N TRP A 247 -3.74 7.55 -15.92
CA TRP A 247 -4.39 6.43 -15.21
C TRP A 247 -3.49 5.20 -15.02
N SER A 248 -2.24 5.27 -15.47
CA SER A 248 -1.35 4.10 -15.54
C SER A 248 -1.09 3.41 -14.19
N GLU A 249 -1.05 4.14 -13.08
CA GLU A 249 -0.90 3.55 -11.74
C GLU A 249 -2.12 2.70 -11.35
N GLU A 250 -3.33 3.19 -11.64
CA GLU A 250 -4.59 2.47 -11.39
C GLU A 250 -4.73 1.25 -12.30
N VAL A 251 -4.40 1.40 -13.59
CA VAL A 251 -4.43 0.30 -14.56
C VAL A 251 -3.47 -0.82 -14.16
N PHE A 252 -2.25 -0.48 -13.71
CA PHE A 252 -1.30 -1.46 -13.22
C PHE A 252 -1.85 -2.22 -12.01
N ALA A 253 -2.37 -1.49 -11.02
CA ALA A 253 -2.94 -2.07 -9.80
C ALA A 253 -4.16 -2.97 -10.09
N ASP A 254 -5.02 -2.56 -11.02
CA ASP A 254 -6.16 -3.35 -11.48
C ASP A 254 -5.72 -4.66 -12.15
N VAL A 255 -4.81 -4.60 -13.12
CA VAL A 255 -4.27 -5.79 -13.81
C VAL A 255 -3.59 -6.72 -12.81
N TYR A 256 -2.80 -6.16 -11.88
CA TYR A 256 -2.16 -6.91 -10.81
C TYR A 256 -3.17 -7.63 -9.92
N SER A 257 -4.28 -6.96 -9.57
CA SER A 257 -5.33 -7.52 -8.72
C SER A 257 -6.00 -8.73 -9.39
N VAL A 258 -6.28 -8.67 -10.69
CA VAL A 258 -6.87 -9.80 -11.44
C VAL A 258 -5.88 -10.96 -11.55
N LEU A 259 -4.60 -10.70 -11.80
CA LEU A 259 -3.59 -11.76 -11.80
C LEU A 259 -3.43 -12.43 -10.43
N SER A 260 -3.61 -11.67 -9.35
CA SER A 260 -3.40 -12.14 -7.99
C SER A 260 -4.62 -12.86 -7.39
N PHE A 261 -5.82 -12.34 -7.63
CA PHE A 261 -7.08 -12.77 -7.00
C PHE A 261 -8.10 -13.34 -7.99
N GLY A 262 -7.80 -13.32 -9.29
CA GLY A 262 -8.67 -13.84 -10.34
C GLY A 262 -9.93 -12.99 -10.52
N THR A 263 -11.03 -13.66 -10.84
CA THR A 263 -12.34 -13.04 -11.06
C THR A 263 -12.95 -12.42 -9.80
N ALA A 264 -12.48 -12.78 -8.61
CA ALA A 264 -12.90 -12.13 -7.37
C ALA A 264 -12.50 -10.65 -7.33
N ALA A 265 -11.36 -10.26 -7.93
CA ALA A 265 -10.99 -8.85 -8.04
C ALA A 265 -11.97 -8.08 -8.94
N VAL A 266 -12.37 -8.67 -10.06
CA VAL A 266 -13.36 -8.09 -10.97
C VAL A 266 -14.68 -7.87 -10.23
N ARG A 267 -15.16 -8.91 -9.54
CA ARG A 267 -16.43 -8.88 -8.82
C ARG A 267 -16.43 -7.88 -7.66
N ALA A 268 -15.36 -7.82 -6.87
CA ALA A 268 -15.20 -6.82 -5.83
C ALA A 268 -15.25 -5.39 -6.39
N MET A 269 -14.65 -5.17 -7.56
CA MET A 269 -14.70 -3.86 -8.21
C MET A 269 -16.10 -3.51 -8.72
N VAL A 270 -16.89 -4.49 -9.19
CA VAL A 270 -18.29 -4.26 -9.59
C VAL A 270 -19.08 -3.69 -8.43
N GLU A 271 -19.00 -4.33 -7.25
CA GLU A 271 -19.68 -3.86 -6.03
C GLU A 271 -19.21 -2.46 -5.60
N PHE A 272 -17.92 -2.19 -5.71
CA PHE A 272 -17.33 -0.94 -5.25
C PHE A 272 -17.60 0.25 -6.17
N GLU A 273 -17.54 0.05 -7.49
CA GLU A 273 -17.70 1.12 -8.48
C GLU A 273 -19.18 1.37 -8.85
N GLN A 274 -20.11 0.55 -8.34
CA GLN A 274 -21.52 0.67 -8.67
C GLN A 274 -22.09 2.01 -8.18
N HIS A 275 -22.51 2.83 -9.14
CA HIS A 275 -23.14 4.12 -8.94
C HIS A 275 -24.26 4.32 -9.97
N SER A 276 -24.91 5.48 -9.99
CA SER A 276 -25.84 5.80 -11.07
C SER A 276 -25.14 5.79 -12.43
N ASP A 277 -25.85 5.37 -13.48
CA ASP A 277 -25.30 5.28 -14.85
C ASP A 277 -24.57 6.55 -15.27
N ALA A 278 -25.14 7.71 -14.94
CA ALA A 278 -24.54 9.01 -15.23
C ALA A 278 -23.16 9.20 -14.56
N ARG A 279 -22.98 8.73 -13.32
CA ARG A 279 -21.69 8.80 -12.63
C ARG A 279 -20.70 7.77 -13.15
N MET A 280 -21.17 6.60 -13.56
CA MET A 280 -20.29 5.54 -14.06
C MET A 280 -19.65 5.87 -15.42
N ARG A 281 -20.20 6.85 -16.15
CA ARG A 281 -19.66 7.38 -17.41
C ARG A 281 -18.60 8.48 -17.24
N VAL A 282 -18.44 9.04 -16.05
CA VAL A 282 -17.57 10.20 -15.84
C VAL A 282 -16.27 9.76 -15.18
N GLY A 283 -15.14 10.01 -15.85
CA GLY A 283 -13.82 9.79 -15.29
C GLY A 283 -13.53 10.74 -14.13
N ARG A 284 -12.65 10.32 -13.23
CA ARG A 284 -12.08 11.18 -12.18
C ARG A 284 -10.65 11.52 -12.58
N GLU A 285 -10.06 12.54 -11.96
CA GLU A 285 -8.72 13.01 -12.31
C GLU A 285 -7.67 11.86 -12.40
N ARG A 286 -7.74 10.90 -11.47
CA ARG A 286 -6.82 9.76 -11.40
C ARG A 286 -7.39 8.43 -11.87
N TYR A 287 -8.69 8.36 -12.18
CA TYR A 287 -9.38 7.10 -12.44
C TYR A 287 -10.11 7.14 -13.79
N PRO A 288 -10.01 6.06 -14.59
CA PRO A 288 -10.91 5.88 -15.72
C PRO A 288 -12.38 5.94 -15.27
N PRO A 289 -13.33 6.27 -16.17
CA PRO A 289 -14.75 6.07 -15.89
C PRO A 289 -15.01 4.64 -15.39
N ALA A 290 -15.88 4.47 -14.40
CA ALA A 290 -16.17 3.15 -13.81
C ALA A 290 -16.56 2.11 -14.88
N ALA A 291 -17.33 2.51 -15.90
CA ALA A 291 -17.68 1.62 -17.02
C ALA A 291 -16.48 1.14 -17.84
N VAL A 292 -15.50 2.02 -18.06
CA VAL A 292 -14.25 1.68 -18.75
C VAL A 292 -13.39 0.78 -17.86
N ARG A 293 -13.26 1.11 -16.57
CA ARG A 293 -12.47 0.35 -15.59
C ARG A 293 -12.99 -1.08 -15.43
N LEU A 294 -14.30 -1.26 -15.26
CA LEU A 294 -14.93 -2.57 -15.16
C LEU A 294 -14.80 -3.38 -16.45
N HIS A 295 -14.92 -2.72 -17.62
CA HIS A 295 -14.65 -3.38 -18.89
C HIS A 295 -13.20 -3.87 -18.99
N LEU A 296 -12.23 -3.03 -18.60
CA LEU A 296 -10.82 -3.38 -18.57
C LEU A 296 -10.56 -4.63 -17.71
N LEU A 297 -11.07 -4.66 -16.48
CA LEU A 297 -10.89 -5.80 -15.57
C LEU A 297 -11.44 -7.11 -16.14
N VAL A 298 -12.63 -7.08 -16.75
CA VAL A 298 -13.22 -8.24 -17.42
C VAL A 298 -12.39 -8.69 -18.61
N ARG A 299 -11.93 -7.75 -19.45
CA ARG A 299 -11.08 -8.07 -20.61
C ARG A 299 -9.74 -8.66 -20.20
N VAL A 300 -9.12 -8.16 -19.13
CA VAL A 300 -7.92 -8.78 -18.53
C VAL A 300 -8.23 -10.23 -18.14
N ALA A 301 -9.32 -10.46 -17.40
CA ALA A 301 -9.68 -11.80 -16.96
C ALA A 301 -9.96 -12.77 -18.13
N GLU A 302 -10.61 -12.30 -19.20
CA GLU A 302 -10.85 -13.08 -20.42
C GLU A 302 -9.55 -13.44 -21.16
N VAL A 303 -8.65 -12.47 -21.36
CA VAL A 303 -7.34 -12.70 -22.00
C VAL A 303 -6.46 -13.64 -21.15
N LEU A 304 -6.66 -13.68 -19.84
CA LEU A 304 -6.03 -14.63 -18.94
C LEU A 304 -6.66 -16.02 -18.94
N GLY A 305 -7.79 -16.22 -19.62
CA GLY A 305 -8.50 -17.49 -19.66
C GLY A 305 -9.21 -17.83 -18.34
N LEU A 306 -9.55 -16.83 -17.52
CA LEU A 306 -10.28 -17.04 -16.26
C LEU A 306 -11.76 -17.31 -16.56
N SER A 307 -12.27 -18.44 -16.06
CA SER A 307 -13.68 -18.81 -16.22
C SER A 307 -14.60 -17.85 -15.47
N GLY A 308 -15.79 -17.58 -16.04
CA GLY A 308 -16.81 -16.76 -15.40
C GLY A 308 -16.54 -15.25 -15.40
N ALA A 309 -15.51 -14.76 -16.10
CA ALA A 309 -15.16 -13.33 -16.13
C ALA A 309 -16.31 -12.38 -16.53
N ARG A 310 -17.18 -12.78 -17.46
CA ARG A 310 -18.39 -11.99 -17.77
C ARG A 310 -19.50 -12.16 -16.74
N ALA A 311 -19.61 -13.35 -16.16
CA ALA A 311 -20.65 -13.64 -15.18
C ALA A 311 -20.47 -12.80 -13.91
N THR A 312 -19.24 -12.39 -13.58
CA THR A 312 -18.98 -11.49 -12.43
C THR A 312 -19.59 -10.10 -12.57
N LEU A 313 -20.00 -9.69 -13.78
CA LEU A 313 -20.71 -8.44 -13.98
C LEU A 313 -22.19 -8.50 -13.53
N ASP A 314 -22.72 -9.66 -13.17
CA ASP A 314 -24.09 -9.79 -12.65
C ASP A 314 -25.19 -9.29 -13.61
N GLY A 315 -25.01 -9.57 -14.89
CA GLY A 315 -25.92 -9.07 -15.94
C GLY A 315 -25.72 -7.58 -16.27
N TRP A 316 -24.78 -6.90 -15.62
CA TRP A 316 -24.37 -5.58 -16.03
C TRP A 316 -23.56 -5.63 -17.34
N GLU A 317 -23.88 -4.72 -18.25
CA GLU A 317 -23.27 -4.66 -19.57
C GLU A 317 -22.64 -3.28 -19.77
N PRO A 318 -21.34 -3.10 -19.46
CA PRO A 318 -20.71 -1.78 -19.46
C PRO A 318 -20.83 -1.05 -20.81
N HIS A 319 -20.79 -1.79 -21.93
CA HIS A 319 -21.01 -1.22 -23.25
C HIS A 319 -22.39 -0.59 -23.45
N ARG A 320 -23.43 -1.03 -22.74
CA ARG A 320 -24.77 -0.43 -22.83
C ARG A 320 -24.86 0.93 -22.12
N LEU A 321 -23.98 1.17 -21.14
CA LEU A 321 -23.94 2.43 -20.43
C LEU A 321 -23.22 3.52 -21.19
N VAL A 322 -22.31 3.14 -22.08
CA VAL A 322 -21.44 4.04 -22.84
C VAL A 322 -22.00 4.15 -24.25
N ALA A 323 -22.81 5.18 -24.48
CA ALA A 323 -23.45 5.43 -25.77
C ALA A 323 -22.49 6.14 -26.74
N GLU A 324 -22.78 6.05 -28.04
CA GLU A 324 -22.09 6.86 -29.05
C GLU A 324 -22.22 8.36 -28.70
N GLY A 325 -21.09 9.06 -28.64
CA GLY A 325 -21.01 10.46 -28.24
C GLY A 325 -20.72 10.70 -26.75
N ASP A 326 -20.74 9.67 -25.89
CA ASP A 326 -20.25 9.80 -24.52
C ASP A 326 -18.72 9.94 -24.50
N PRO A 327 -18.14 10.80 -23.64
CA PRO A 327 -16.68 10.90 -23.50
C PRO A 327 -15.99 9.57 -23.18
N ALA A 328 -16.68 8.65 -22.51
CA ALA A 328 -16.19 7.32 -22.18
C ALA A 328 -16.18 6.35 -23.38
N ALA A 329 -16.86 6.65 -24.49
CA ALA A 329 -16.99 5.75 -25.64
C ALA A 329 -15.66 5.56 -26.39
N GLU A 330 -14.85 6.61 -26.46
CA GLU A 330 -13.50 6.51 -27.02
C GLU A 330 -12.60 5.64 -26.13
N ASP A 331 -12.59 5.91 -24.82
CA ASP A 331 -11.80 5.14 -23.87
C ASP A 331 -12.24 3.68 -23.81
N TYR A 332 -13.54 3.40 -23.93
CA TYR A 332 -14.08 2.04 -24.01
C TYR A 332 -13.49 1.27 -25.20
N ARG A 333 -13.41 1.90 -26.38
CA ARG A 333 -12.83 1.28 -27.59
C ARG A 333 -11.33 1.00 -27.47
N LEU A 334 -10.62 1.76 -26.62
CA LEU A 334 -9.18 1.63 -26.39
C LEU A 334 -8.80 0.50 -25.41
N VAL A 335 -9.77 -0.07 -24.68
CA VAL A 335 -9.50 -1.05 -23.62
C VAL A 335 -8.71 -2.25 -24.10
N ASP A 336 -9.02 -2.83 -25.26
CA ASP A 336 -8.32 -4.03 -25.75
C ASP A 336 -6.82 -3.76 -25.95
N ALA A 337 -6.46 -2.61 -26.51
CA ALA A 337 -5.06 -2.21 -26.70
C ALA A 337 -4.34 -1.98 -25.36
N VAL A 338 -5.02 -1.37 -24.39
CA VAL A 338 -4.49 -1.17 -23.04
C VAL A 338 -4.27 -2.51 -22.32
N VAL A 339 -5.19 -3.46 -22.45
CA VAL A 339 -5.07 -4.79 -21.86
C VAL A 339 -3.93 -5.57 -22.49
N GLU A 340 -3.80 -5.53 -23.82
CA GLU A 340 -2.70 -6.17 -24.53
C GLU A 340 -1.35 -5.62 -24.05
N ALA A 341 -1.20 -4.29 -24.02
CA ALA A 341 0.02 -3.65 -23.54
C ALA A 341 0.31 -3.96 -22.07
N SER A 342 -0.71 -3.97 -21.20
CA SER A 342 -0.54 -4.24 -19.76
C SER A 342 -0.14 -5.69 -19.45
N LEU A 343 -0.43 -6.61 -20.35
CA LEU A 343 -0.11 -8.04 -20.22
C LEU A 343 1.14 -8.47 -21.02
N ALA A 344 1.72 -7.54 -21.79
CA ALA A 344 2.97 -7.71 -22.50
C ALA A 344 4.17 -7.68 -21.53
N ASP A 345 5.37 -7.65 -22.09
CA ASP A 345 6.61 -7.54 -21.32
C ASP A 345 6.68 -6.20 -20.57
N LEU A 346 7.20 -6.25 -19.34
CA LEU A 346 7.34 -5.07 -18.50
C LEU A 346 8.34 -4.08 -19.14
N PRO A 347 8.07 -2.76 -19.08
CA PRO A 347 8.93 -1.74 -19.67
C PRO A 347 10.41 -1.90 -19.33
N GLY A 348 11.25 -2.09 -20.36
CA GLY A 348 12.70 -2.26 -20.20
C GLY A 348 13.16 -3.67 -19.85
N HIS A 349 12.27 -4.66 -19.92
CA HIS A 349 12.53 -6.05 -19.56
C HIS A 349 11.84 -7.01 -20.53
N ASP A 350 12.36 -8.24 -20.63
CA ASP A 350 11.76 -9.32 -21.46
C ASP A 350 10.92 -10.27 -20.57
N VAL A 351 10.17 -9.71 -19.62
CA VAL A 351 9.43 -10.44 -18.59
C VAL A 351 8.07 -9.80 -18.42
N SER A 352 7.00 -10.58 -18.55
CA SER A 352 5.62 -10.13 -18.32
C SER A 352 5.23 -10.19 -16.83
N LEU A 353 4.16 -9.46 -16.48
CA LEU A 353 3.60 -9.53 -15.13
C LEU A 353 3.05 -10.94 -14.80
N LYS A 354 2.58 -11.69 -15.83
CA LYS A 354 2.14 -13.08 -15.69
C LYS A 354 3.27 -13.99 -15.23
N GLU A 355 4.44 -13.86 -15.85
CA GLU A 355 5.63 -14.67 -15.51
C GLU A 355 6.19 -14.31 -14.13
N LEU A 356 6.21 -13.00 -13.82
CA LEU A 356 6.66 -12.50 -12.52
C LEU A 356 5.82 -13.06 -11.37
N LEU A 357 4.51 -13.17 -11.54
CA LEU A 357 3.61 -13.79 -10.56
C LEU A 357 3.56 -15.33 -10.70
N GLY A 358 4.06 -15.86 -11.82
CA GLY A 358 3.76 -17.19 -12.38
C GLY A 358 2.30 -17.55 -12.22
N PHE A 359 1.50 -16.69 -12.82
CA PHE A 359 0.08 -16.88 -12.99
C PHE A 359 -0.22 -18.21 -13.68
N ASP A 360 -1.26 -18.89 -13.20
CA ASP A 360 -1.78 -20.14 -13.74
C ASP A 360 -3.30 -20.14 -13.55
N ALA A 361 -4.04 -19.97 -14.65
CA ALA A 361 -5.51 -19.91 -14.64
C ALA A 361 -6.15 -21.20 -14.08
N GLY A 362 -5.49 -22.35 -14.19
CA GLY A 362 -5.99 -23.61 -13.63
C GLY A 362 -5.90 -23.66 -12.09
N LYS A 363 -5.13 -22.76 -11.47
CA LYS A 363 -4.88 -22.74 -10.02
C LYS A 363 -5.54 -21.59 -9.29
N SER A 364 -6.27 -20.72 -9.98
CA SER A 364 -6.87 -19.50 -9.42
C SER A 364 -8.18 -19.75 -8.67
N ALA A 365 -8.87 -20.86 -8.95
CA ALA A 365 -10.16 -21.18 -8.32
C ALA A 365 -9.98 -21.98 -7.03
N LEU A 366 -10.70 -21.56 -5.99
CA LEU A 366 -10.90 -22.30 -4.75
C LEU A 366 -12.36 -22.15 -4.34
N GLU A 367 -12.99 -23.23 -3.92
CA GLU A 367 -14.37 -23.19 -3.41
C GLU A 367 -14.37 -23.08 -1.89
N TRP A 368 -15.16 -22.16 -1.34
CA TRP A 368 -15.38 -22.07 0.11
C TRP A 368 -16.22 -23.24 0.62
N PRO A 369 -15.93 -23.83 1.80
CA PRO A 369 -14.86 -23.49 2.75
C PRO A 369 -13.59 -24.33 2.55
N THR A 370 -13.33 -24.86 1.36
CA THR A 370 -12.18 -25.75 1.11
C THR A 370 -10.88 -25.00 1.42
N VAL A 371 -10.18 -25.44 2.46
CA VAL A 371 -8.89 -24.89 2.85
C VAL A 371 -7.80 -25.79 2.28
N PRO A 372 -6.92 -25.29 1.38
CA PRO A 372 -5.77 -26.04 0.93
C PRO A 372 -4.92 -26.48 2.11
N SER A 373 -4.57 -27.76 2.19
CA SER A 373 -3.68 -28.29 3.23
C SER A 373 -2.53 -29.09 2.58
N PRO A 374 -1.26 -28.69 2.78
CA PRO A 374 -0.83 -27.49 3.50
C PRO A 374 -1.21 -26.20 2.75
N PHE A 375 -1.29 -25.09 3.49
CA PHE A 375 -1.40 -23.77 2.88
C PHE A 375 -0.13 -23.50 2.05
N ASP A 376 -0.28 -23.21 0.77
CA ASP A 376 0.83 -22.70 -0.04
C ASP A 376 0.83 -21.17 -0.01
N LEU A 377 1.83 -20.55 -0.66
CA LEU A 377 1.96 -19.10 -0.70
C LEU A 377 0.74 -18.39 -1.33
N ALA A 378 0.00 -19.07 -2.22
CA ALA A 378 -1.20 -18.53 -2.86
C ALA A 378 -2.48 -18.78 -2.06
N GLY A 379 -2.43 -19.65 -1.04
CA GLY A 379 -3.55 -20.02 -0.17
C GLY A 379 -4.32 -18.82 0.36
N PRO A 380 -3.67 -17.81 0.99
CA PRO A 380 -4.40 -16.71 1.61
C PRO A 380 -5.26 -15.92 0.60
N ARG A 381 -4.67 -15.46 -0.51
CA ARG A 381 -5.41 -14.74 -1.54
C ARG A 381 -6.51 -15.57 -2.21
N ARG A 382 -6.29 -16.87 -2.45
CA ARG A 382 -7.33 -17.76 -3.00
C ARG A 382 -8.49 -17.98 -2.03
N MET A 383 -8.20 -18.11 -0.73
CA MET A 383 -9.23 -18.18 0.30
C MET A 383 -10.04 -16.90 0.41
N THR A 384 -9.39 -15.73 0.30
CA THR A 384 -10.10 -14.45 0.25
C THR A 384 -11.01 -14.36 -0.99
N SER A 385 -10.53 -14.79 -2.16
CA SER A 385 -11.38 -14.88 -3.36
C SER A 385 -12.57 -15.82 -3.17
N ALA A 386 -12.35 -16.99 -2.56
CA ALA A 386 -13.40 -17.96 -2.26
C ALA A 386 -14.43 -17.42 -1.25
N ALA A 387 -13.97 -16.66 -0.25
CA ALA A 387 -14.82 -16.01 0.73
C ALA A 387 -15.76 -14.96 0.12
N LEU A 388 -15.28 -14.17 -0.84
CA LEU A 388 -16.12 -13.23 -1.58
C LEU A 388 -17.22 -13.95 -2.35
N ALA A 389 -16.89 -15.01 -3.08
CA ALA A 389 -17.88 -15.82 -3.78
C ALA A 389 -18.86 -16.51 -2.83
N ALA A 390 -18.44 -16.85 -1.60
CA ALA A 390 -19.31 -17.40 -0.58
C ALA A 390 -20.28 -16.35 -0.02
N TRP A 391 -19.78 -15.14 0.22
CA TRP A 391 -20.58 -14.01 0.66
C TRP A 391 -21.74 -13.75 -0.31
N GLU A 392 -21.47 -13.70 -1.61
CA GLU A 392 -22.51 -13.48 -2.63
C GLU A 392 -23.65 -14.50 -2.57
N ARG A 393 -23.31 -15.78 -2.39
CA ARG A 393 -24.33 -16.84 -2.30
C ARG A 393 -25.18 -16.67 -1.05
N VAL A 394 -24.53 -16.39 0.09
CA VAL A 394 -25.20 -16.21 1.38
C VAL A 394 -26.06 -14.94 1.40
N ASP A 395 -25.55 -13.85 0.83
CA ASP A 395 -26.25 -12.57 0.73
C ASP A 395 -27.50 -12.68 -0.15
N ALA A 396 -27.40 -13.37 -1.29
CA ALA A 396 -28.53 -13.65 -2.17
C ALA A 396 -29.62 -14.53 -1.54
N GLU A 397 -29.27 -15.34 -0.53
CA GLU A 397 -30.21 -16.15 0.26
C GLU A 397 -30.82 -15.37 1.44
N GLU A 398 -30.35 -14.12 1.68
CA GLU A 398 -30.73 -13.27 2.82
C GLU A 398 -30.50 -13.96 4.19
N ASP A 399 -29.53 -14.88 4.27
CA ASP A 399 -29.23 -15.66 5.49
C ASP A 399 -28.22 -14.91 6.39
N ALA A 400 -28.74 -14.13 7.33
CA ALA A 400 -27.95 -13.38 8.28
C ALA A 400 -27.08 -14.25 9.21
N GLU A 401 -27.52 -15.46 9.57
CA GLU A 401 -26.76 -16.36 10.45
C GLU A 401 -25.56 -16.95 9.68
N ALA A 402 -25.77 -17.37 8.44
CA ALA A 402 -24.69 -17.82 7.57
C ALA A 402 -23.69 -16.69 7.28
N LEU A 403 -24.16 -15.43 7.16
CA LEU A 403 -23.30 -14.27 6.94
C LEU A 403 -22.41 -13.98 8.14
N GLU A 404 -22.97 -14.03 9.36
CA GLU A 404 -22.23 -13.89 10.61
C GLU A 404 -21.20 -15.03 10.76
N ALA A 405 -21.59 -16.27 10.46
CA ALA A 405 -20.70 -17.42 10.48
C ALA A 405 -19.54 -17.28 9.47
N LEU A 406 -19.81 -16.80 8.26
CA LEU A 406 -18.79 -16.51 7.25
C LEU A 406 -17.82 -15.43 7.73
N SER A 407 -18.36 -14.33 8.27
CA SER A 407 -17.55 -13.22 8.81
C SER A 407 -16.62 -13.67 9.94
N ALA A 408 -17.09 -14.56 10.83
CA ALA A 408 -16.25 -15.14 11.88
C ALA A 408 -15.20 -16.12 11.34
N ALA A 409 -15.58 -16.96 10.36
CA ALA A 409 -14.73 -18.03 9.86
C ALA A 409 -13.56 -17.53 8.99
N VAL A 410 -13.75 -16.49 8.17
CA VAL A 410 -12.71 -16.01 7.24
C VAL A 410 -11.43 -15.57 7.96
N PRO A 411 -11.47 -14.67 8.97
CA PRO A 411 -10.26 -14.24 9.67
C PRO A 411 -9.64 -15.36 10.50
N GLN A 412 -10.47 -16.27 11.02
CA GLN A 412 -10.00 -17.44 11.75
C GLN A 412 -9.18 -18.36 10.84
N LEU A 413 -9.74 -18.78 9.70
CA LEU A 413 -9.06 -19.74 8.81
C LEU A 413 -7.80 -19.15 8.18
N LEU A 414 -7.86 -17.90 7.71
CA LEU A 414 -6.68 -17.19 7.20
C LEU A 414 -5.64 -17.00 8.32
N GLY A 415 -6.09 -16.64 9.53
CA GLY A 415 -5.22 -16.33 10.66
C GLY A 415 -4.64 -17.53 11.40
N GLU A 416 -5.25 -18.72 11.32
CA GLU A 416 -4.77 -19.97 11.94
C GLU A 416 -3.81 -20.75 11.04
N LYS A 417 -3.98 -20.67 9.72
CA LYS A 417 -3.16 -21.38 8.72
C LYS A 417 -1.93 -20.59 8.28
N ARG A 418 -1.35 -19.82 9.21
CA ARG A 418 -0.22 -18.94 8.94
C ARG A 418 0.96 -19.70 8.36
N LEU A 419 1.54 -19.16 7.30
CA LEU A 419 2.79 -19.68 6.77
C LEU A 419 3.92 -19.32 7.74
N PRO A 420 4.73 -20.30 8.19
CA PRO A 420 5.91 -19.99 8.98
C PRO A 420 6.94 -19.24 8.15
N GLY A 421 7.71 -18.36 8.79
CA GLY A 421 8.88 -17.72 8.19
C GLY A 421 8.88 -16.19 8.26
N ARG A 422 10.07 -15.63 8.06
CA ARG A 422 10.30 -14.18 8.07
C ARG A 422 9.62 -13.53 6.86
N ARG A 423 8.77 -12.52 7.08
CA ARG A 423 8.02 -11.84 6.02
C ARG A 423 8.73 -10.63 5.43
N SER A 424 9.98 -10.84 5.02
CA SER A 424 10.77 -9.84 4.32
C SER A 424 11.19 -10.36 2.96
N ALA A 425 11.33 -9.47 1.98
CA ALA A 425 12.18 -9.77 0.84
C ALA A 425 13.56 -10.25 1.35
N PRO A 426 14.28 -11.12 0.59
CA PRO A 426 15.69 -11.37 0.85
C PRO A 426 16.41 -10.03 1.04
N ARG A 427 17.40 -9.96 1.95
CA ARG A 427 18.21 -8.76 2.14
C ARG A 427 18.87 -8.39 0.81
N THR A 428 18.28 -7.43 0.08
CA THR A 428 18.98 -6.70 -0.98
C THR A 428 19.83 -5.62 -0.32
N SER A 429 20.83 -5.13 -1.05
CA SER A 429 21.89 -4.20 -0.58
C SER A 429 21.39 -3.03 0.28
N ASP A 430 22.31 -2.42 1.05
CA ASP A 430 22.06 -1.38 2.06
C ASP A 430 21.26 -0.14 1.59
N SER A 431 21.02 0.04 0.28
CA SER A 431 20.23 1.14 -0.29
C SER A 431 18.73 1.12 0.06
N ALA A 432 18.21 0.03 0.64
CA ALA A 432 16.79 -0.12 0.99
C ALA A 432 16.41 0.35 2.40
N ARG A 433 17.38 0.64 3.28
CA ARG A 433 17.11 1.09 4.65
C ARG A 433 16.69 2.54 4.62
N VAL A 434 15.62 2.87 5.35
CA VAL A 434 15.38 4.27 5.71
C VAL A 434 16.53 4.67 6.62
N ASP A 435 17.45 5.44 6.06
CA ASP A 435 18.65 5.85 6.74
C ASP A 435 18.27 6.84 7.85
N GLY A 436 18.28 6.36 9.08
CA GLY A 436 18.03 7.21 10.24
C GLY A 436 19.05 8.35 10.35
N ASP A 437 20.26 8.19 9.81
CA ASP A 437 21.24 9.27 9.75
C ASP A 437 20.76 10.36 8.76
N ARG A 438 20.27 9.97 7.57
CA ARG A 438 19.64 10.89 6.62
C ARG A 438 18.43 11.62 7.22
N LEU A 439 17.57 10.91 7.96
CA LEU A 439 16.47 11.55 8.66
C LEU A 439 16.97 12.54 9.72
N SER A 440 18.07 12.23 10.41
CA SER A 440 18.68 13.18 11.35
C SER A 440 19.20 14.43 10.64
N GLU A 441 19.85 14.28 9.46
CA GLU A 441 20.32 15.41 8.65
C GLU A 441 19.17 16.31 8.24
N ILE A 442 18.11 15.71 7.68
CA ILE A 442 16.87 16.42 7.35
C ILE A 442 16.38 17.20 8.57
N LEU A 443 16.23 16.55 9.73
CA LEU A 443 15.74 17.21 10.94
C LEU A 443 16.65 18.37 11.39
N LEU A 444 17.96 18.25 11.20
CA LEU A 444 18.96 19.26 11.57
C LEU A 444 19.00 20.45 10.61
N ASP A 445 18.68 20.25 9.34
CA ASP A 445 18.68 21.28 8.30
C ASP A 445 17.44 22.20 8.36
N LEU A 446 16.40 21.78 9.08
CA LEU A 446 15.18 22.57 9.24
C LEU A 446 15.34 23.75 10.18
N ASP A 447 14.81 24.89 9.75
CA ASP A 447 14.68 26.09 10.58
C ASP A 447 13.50 25.99 11.57
N VAL A 448 13.42 27.01 12.43
CA VAL A 448 12.40 27.09 13.49
C VAL A 448 11.00 27.25 12.92
N GLU A 449 10.82 28.05 11.88
CA GLU A 449 9.49 28.34 11.32
C GLU A 449 8.87 27.08 10.73
N HIS A 450 9.67 26.27 10.00
CA HIS A 450 9.25 24.97 9.51
C HIS A 450 8.89 24.05 10.68
N LEU A 451 9.79 23.89 11.66
CA LEU A 451 9.57 23.04 12.83
C LEU A 451 8.35 23.46 13.67
N GLU A 452 8.09 24.76 13.80
CA GLU A 452 6.94 25.30 14.51
C GLU A 452 5.64 25.07 13.74
N ALA A 453 5.63 25.29 12.42
CA ALA A 453 4.50 24.97 11.55
C ALA A 453 4.12 23.49 11.62
N ALA A 454 5.11 22.60 11.71
CA ALA A 454 4.87 21.17 11.96
C ALA A 454 4.22 20.90 13.32
N THR A 455 4.49 21.71 14.34
CA THR A 455 3.94 21.52 15.68
C THR A 455 2.62 22.23 15.96
N GLY A 456 2.25 23.22 15.15
CA GLY A 456 1.18 24.18 15.40
C GLY A 456 -0.22 23.88 14.85
N ALA A 457 -0.48 22.70 14.27
CA ALA A 457 -1.83 22.27 13.95
C ALA A 457 -2.51 21.68 15.20
N ALA A 458 -3.10 22.55 16.02
CA ALA A 458 -4.12 22.19 17.03
C ALA A 458 -5.49 22.62 16.52
#